data_AF-A0A7Y7LP90-F1
#
_entry.id   AF-A0A7Y7LP90-F1
#
_cell.length_a   1.000
_cell.length_b   1.000
_cell.length_c   1.000
_cell.angle_alpha   90.00
_cell.angle_beta   90.00
_cell.angle_gamma   90.00
#
_symmetry.space_group_name_H-M   'P 1'
#
loop_
_entity.id
_entity.type
_entity.pdbx_description
1 polymer ?
#
loop_
_entity_poly.entity_id
_entity_poly.type
_entity_poly.pdbx_seq_one_letter_code
_entity_poly.pdbx_strand_id
1 'polypeptide(L)'
;MRATHATLPLLLALLAPGTMAQTPSAATRIGLQLWSVKDDLRRDFDGVLNKIAHMGFQGVEFAGQFGPYRQNPTGLRALFDRNGLACAGAHLELGQLAPQHIEATTAFYAALGCHHLFISMDRRGATPALSNELAAELTALSAALIAQGMRIGYHNHAQEMAGAPGSTPWDIIAQNTPPEVILQQDVGWTRFAGKQYPDSCLSRFGRTCP
;
A
#
# COMPACT_ATOMS: atom_id res chain seq x y z
N MET A 1 75.87 18.31 27.45
CA MET A 1 74.42 18.53 27.25
C MET A 1 74.23 18.84 25.77
N ARG A 2 74.00 17.88 24.85
CA ARG A 2 72.72 17.23 24.44
C ARG A 2 71.53 18.19 24.55
N ALA A 3 70.78 18.52 23.49
CA ALA A 3 70.07 17.57 22.65
C ALA A 3 69.93 18.00 21.15
N THR A 4 69.85 16.97 20.32
CA THR A 4 69.63 16.93 18.87
C THR A 4 68.17 17.14 18.50
N HIS A 5 67.89 17.97 17.48
CA HIS A 5 66.54 18.10 16.89
C HIS A 5 66.24 16.93 15.94
N ALA A 6 65.20 16.16 16.26
CA ALA A 6 64.66 15.11 15.39
C ALA A 6 63.54 15.71 14.53
N THR A 7 63.74 15.71 13.21
CA THR A 7 62.71 16.02 12.21
C THR A 7 61.84 14.79 11.96
N LEU A 8 60.55 14.89 12.28
CA LEU A 8 59.52 13.87 12.03
C LEU A 8 58.96 14.05 10.60
N PRO A 9 58.92 13.02 9.73
CA PRO A 9 58.34 13.18 8.40
C PRO A 9 56.82 13.15 8.48
N LEU A 10 56.18 14.11 7.82
CA LEU A 10 54.74 14.21 7.65
C LEU A 10 54.28 13.17 6.61
N LEU A 11 53.63 12.09 7.05
CA LEU A 11 53.03 11.10 6.17
C LEU A 11 51.68 11.63 5.67
N LEU A 12 51.61 12.04 4.39
CA LEU A 12 50.37 12.46 3.75
C LEU A 12 49.57 11.21 3.34
N ALA A 13 48.53 10.87 4.10
CA ALA A 13 47.61 9.79 3.76
C ALA A 13 46.69 10.24 2.60
N LEU A 14 46.91 9.69 1.41
CA LEU A 14 46.01 9.83 0.27
C LEU A 14 44.70 9.08 0.54
N LEU A 15 43.65 9.81 0.91
CA LEU A 15 42.28 9.29 0.93
C LEU A 15 41.82 9.10 -0.52
N ALA A 16 41.77 7.85 -0.98
CA ALA A 16 41.12 7.53 -2.24
C ALA A 16 39.61 7.79 -2.11
N PRO A 17 38.97 8.46 -3.09
CA PRO A 17 37.53 8.65 -3.09
C PRO A 17 36.84 7.29 -3.21
N GLY A 18 36.12 6.90 -2.16
CA GLY A 18 35.31 5.69 -2.16
C GLY A 18 34.17 5.81 -3.17
N THR A 19 34.22 5.01 -4.23
CA THR A 19 33.07 4.79 -5.10
C THR A 19 31.98 4.09 -4.28
N MET A 20 30.95 4.84 -3.89
CA MET A 20 29.70 4.27 -3.40
C MET A 20 29.09 3.43 -4.52
N ALA A 21 29.18 2.11 -4.41
CA ALA A 21 28.47 1.21 -5.30
C ALA A 21 26.96 1.43 -5.13
N GLN A 22 26.29 1.91 -6.17
CA GLN A 22 24.83 1.96 -6.20
C GLN A 22 24.31 0.54 -6.34
N THR A 23 23.66 0.03 -5.31
CA THR A 23 22.93 -1.24 -5.38
C THR A 23 21.85 -1.09 -6.46
N PRO A 24 21.75 -2.01 -7.45
CA PRO A 24 20.69 -1.98 -8.43
C PRO A 24 19.33 -1.98 -7.72
N SER A 25 18.52 -0.95 -7.97
CA SER A 25 17.14 -0.90 -7.51
C SER A 25 16.39 -2.09 -8.12
N ALA A 26 15.78 -2.94 -7.28
CA ALA A 26 14.88 -3.97 -7.78
C ALA A 26 13.77 -3.29 -8.59
N ALA A 27 13.55 -3.74 -9.83
CA ALA A 27 12.57 -3.14 -10.72
C ALA A 27 11.19 -3.08 -10.03
N THR A 28 10.59 -1.89 -9.98
CA THR A 28 9.26 -1.68 -9.39
C THR A 28 8.23 -2.49 -10.16
N ARG A 29 7.46 -3.33 -9.44
CA ARG A 29 6.32 -4.04 -10.03
C ARG A 29 5.14 -3.09 -10.19
N ILE A 30 4.43 -3.20 -11.31
CA ILE A 30 3.29 -2.38 -11.68
C ILE A 30 2.02 -3.22 -11.59
N GLY A 31 1.07 -2.76 -10.79
CA GLY A 31 -0.26 -3.36 -10.65
C GLY A 31 -1.35 -2.49 -11.27
N LEU A 32 -2.50 -3.11 -11.58
CA LEU A 32 -3.70 -2.40 -12.03
C LEU A 32 -4.86 -2.59 -11.05
N GLN A 33 -5.44 -1.49 -10.57
CA GLN A 33 -6.71 -1.51 -9.86
C GLN A 33 -7.85 -1.79 -10.85
N LEU A 34 -8.52 -2.94 -10.68
CA LEU A 34 -9.54 -3.52 -11.55
C LEU A 34 -10.78 -2.64 -11.78
N TRP A 35 -11.05 -1.67 -10.91
CA TRP A 35 -12.10 -0.67 -11.07
C TRP A 35 -11.96 0.10 -12.39
N SER A 36 -10.71 0.33 -12.83
CA SER A 36 -10.38 1.01 -14.09
C SER A 36 -10.97 0.31 -15.32
N VAL A 37 -11.18 -1.01 -15.24
CA VAL A 37 -11.70 -1.85 -16.33
C VAL A 37 -12.97 -2.61 -15.92
N LYS A 38 -13.66 -2.15 -14.86
CA LYS A 38 -14.80 -2.86 -14.23
C LYS A 38 -15.87 -3.31 -15.22
N ASP A 39 -16.16 -2.51 -16.24
CA ASP A 39 -17.25 -2.79 -17.17
C ASP A 39 -16.86 -3.88 -18.18
N ASP A 40 -15.59 -3.95 -18.57
CA ASP A 40 -15.07 -5.06 -19.39
C ASP A 40 -14.88 -6.30 -18.53
N LEU A 41 -14.38 -6.15 -17.29
CA LEU A 41 -14.18 -7.23 -16.33
C LEU A 41 -15.48 -7.97 -16.00
N ARG A 42 -16.61 -7.25 -15.93
CA ARG A 42 -17.95 -7.86 -15.76
C ARG A 42 -18.39 -8.69 -16.97
N ARG A 43 -17.93 -8.34 -18.18
CA ARG A 43 -18.29 -9.03 -19.43
C ARG A 43 -17.44 -10.27 -19.67
N ASP A 44 -16.15 -10.20 -19.36
CA ASP A 44 -15.18 -11.26 -19.62
C ASP A 44 -14.06 -11.22 -18.56
N PHE A 45 -14.28 -11.87 -17.42
CA PHE A 45 -13.37 -11.80 -16.28
C PHE A 45 -11.98 -12.37 -16.61
N ASP A 46 -11.94 -13.63 -17.06
CA ASP A 46 -10.71 -14.36 -17.36
C ASP A 46 -9.95 -13.73 -18.53
N GLY A 47 -10.66 -13.34 -19.60
CA GLY A 47 -10.05 -12.72 -20.76
C GLY A 47 -9.50 -11.32 -20.47
N VAL A 48 -10.14 -10.54 -19.59
CA VAL A 48 -9.60 -9.24 -19.14
C VAL A 48 -8.34 -9.42 -18.29
N LEU A 49 -8.31 -10.37 -17.34
CA LEU A 49 -7.08 -10.64 -16.58
C LEU A 49 -5.93 -11.11 -17.48
N ASN A 50 -6.24 -11.95 -18.48
CA ASN A 50 -5.25 -12.35 -19.48
C ASN A 50 -4.72 -11.16 -20.31
N LYS A 51 -5.59 -10.25 -20.73
CA LYS A 51 -5.18 -9.02 -21.43
C LYS A 51 -4.31 -8.11 -20.56
N ILE A 52 -4.65 -7.97 -19.27
CA ILE A 52 -3.87 -7.19 -18.30
C ILE A 52 -2.43 -7.75 -18.21
N ALA A 53 -2.28 -9.07 -18.07
CA ALA A 53 -0.97 -9.71 -18.05
C ALA A 53 -0.20 -9.49 -19.35
N HIS A 54 -0.84 -9.66 -20.51
CA HIS A 54 -0.21 -9.40 -21.82
C HIS A 54 0.21 -7.95 -22.05
N MET A 55 -0.44 -6.99 -21.39
CA MET A 55 -0.02 -5.58 -21.39
C MET A 55 1.21 -5.32 -20.50
N GLY A 56 1.67 -6.31 -19.74
CA GLY A 56 2.89 -6.25 -18.92
C GLY A 56 2.67 -5.92 -17.45
N PHE A 57 1.43 -5.79 -16.98
CA PHE A 57 1.14 -5.65 -15.55
C PHE A 57 1.50 -6.95 -14.81
N GLN A 58 2.12 -6.83 -13.64
CA GLN A 58 2.53 -7.99 -12.83
C GLN A 58 1.58 -8.28 -11.66
N GLY A 59 0.54 -7.47 -11.49
CA GLY A 59 -0.46 -7.72 -10.47
C GLY A 59 -1.73 -6.91 -10.66
N VAL A 60 -2.74 -7.25 -9.88
CA VAL A 60 -4.02 -6.55 -9.88
C VAL A 60 -4.49 -6.30 -8.46
N GLU A 61 -5.21 -5.20 -8.28
CA GLU A 61 -5.90 -4.88 -7.04
C GLU A 61 -7.41 -5.03 -7.23
N PHE A 62 -8.07 -5.75 -6.32
CA PHE A 62 -9.50 -6.01 -6.40
C PHE A 62 -10.34 -4.81 -5.96
N ALA A 63 -11.54 -4.70 -6.54
CA ALA A 63 -12.61 -3.79 -6.09
C ALA A 63 -13.96 -4.53 -6.10
N GLY A 64 -14.04 -5.63 -5.34
CA GLY A 64 -15.28 -6.40 -5.12
C GLY A 64 -15.76 -7.30 -6.26
N GLN A 65 -15.04 -7.40 -7.39
CA GLN A 65 -15.35 -8.33 -8.47
C GLN A 65 -14.39 -9.52 -8.56
N PHE A 66 -14.98 -10.72 -8.60
CA PHE A 66 -14.28 -12.00 -8.64
C PHE A 66 -14.74 -12.90 -9.79
N GLY A 67 -15.66 -12.41 -10.64
CA GLY A 67 -16.23 -13.18 -11.75
C GLY A 67 -16.79 -14.53 -11.28
N PRO A 68 -16.50 -15.64 -11.98
CA PRO A 68 -16.98 -16.98 -11.61
C PRO A 68 -16.31 -17.53 -10.33
N TYR A 69 -15.31 -16.85 -9.78
CA TYR A 69 -14.50 -17.34 -8.66
C TYR A 69 -14.92 -16.81 -7.29
N ARG A 70 -16.10 -16.17 -7.17
CA ARG A 70 -16.60 -15.60 -5.90
C ARG A 70 -16.60 -16.61 -4.73
N GLN A 71 -16.77 -17.90 -5.02
CA GLN A 71 -16.73 -19.00 -4.03
C GLN A 71 -15.58 -19.99 -4.29
N ASN A 72 -14.59 -19.61 -5.12
CA ASN A 72 -13.49 -20.48 -5.54
C ASN A 72 -12.15 -19.72 -5.56
N PRO A 73 -11.63 -19.30 -4.39
CA PRO A 73 -10.38 -18.54 -4.31
C PRO A 73 -9.16 -19.33 -4.81
N THR A 74 -9.15 -20.66 -4.67
CA THR A 74 -8.07 -21.51 -5.20
C THR A 74 -8.07 -21.58 -6.73
N GLY A 75 -9.25 -21.62 -7.35
CA GLY A 75 -9.39 -21.48 -8.80
C GLY A 75 -8.93 -20.10 -9.31
N LEU A 76 -9.23 -19.05 -8.56
CA LEU A 76 -8.75 -17.70 -8.87
C LEU A 76 -7.22 -17.60 -8.75
N ARG A 77 -6.64 -18.20 -7.71
CA ARG A 77 -5.18 -18.32 -7.56
C ARG A 77 -4.55 -19.02 -8.77
N ALA A 78 -5.14 -20.14 -9.21
CA ALA A 78 -4.65 -20.85 -10.38
C ALA A 78 -4.75 -20.00 -11.67
N LEU A 79 -5.79 -19.17 -11.81
CA LEU A 79 -5.88 -18.21 -12.92
C LEU A 79 -4.76 -17.17 -12.86
N PHE A 80 -4.44 -16.66 -11.66
CA PHE A 80 -3.35 -15.71 -11.46
C PHE A 80 -2.00 -16.34 -11.83
N ASP A 81 -1.74 -17.56 -11.36
CA ASP A 81 -0.51 -18.29 -11.66
C ASP A 81 -0.32 -18.52 -13.17
N ARG A 82 -1.39 -18.93 -13.87
CA ARG A 82 -1.36 -19.11 -15.34
C ARG A 82 -1.03 -17.84 -16.11
N ASN A 83 -1.43 -16.68 -15.57
CA ASN A 83 -1.19 -15.38 -16.21
C ASN A 83 0.05 -14.67 -15.66
N GLY A 84 0.78 -15.26 -14.70
CA GLY A 84 1.92 -14.59 -14.04
C GLY A 84 1.53 -13.34 -13.25
N LEU A 85 0.28 -13.24 -12.79
CA LEU A 85 -0.23 -12.12 -12.00
C LEU A 85 -0.12 -12.39 -10.49
N ALA A 86 0.15 -11.34 -9.72
CA ALA A 86 0.04 -11.36 -8.26
C ALA A 86 -1.17 -10.54 -7.77
N CYS A 87 -1.66 -10.83 -6.57
CA CYS A 87 -2.58 -9.90 -5.89
C CYS A 87 -1.78 -8.73 -5.32
N ALA A 88 -2.00 -7.53 -5.86
CA ALA A 88 -1.41 -6.29 -5.33
C ALA A 88 -2.14 -5.82 -4.05
N GLY A 89 -3.43 -6.13 -3.95
CA GLY A 89 -4.26 -5.85 -2.78
C GLY A 89 -5.76 -6.02 -3.09
N ALA A 90 -6.61 -5.61 -2.16
CA ALA A 90 -8.05 -5.57 -2.37
C ALA A 90 -8.71 -4.43 -1.63
N HIS A 91 -9.55 -3.67 -2.33
CA HIS A 91 -10.46 -2.69 -1.74
C HIS A 91 -11.67 -3.41 -1.12
N LEU A 92 -11.98 -3.02 0.11
CA LEU A 92 -13.03 -3.57 0.95
C LEU A 92 -13.84 -2.46 1.64
N GLU A 93 -15.00 -2.85 2.13
CA GLU A 93 -15.76 -2.11 3.15
C GLU A 93 -15.54 -2.73 4.53
N LEU A 94 -15.59 -1.92 5.60
CA LEU A 94 -15.37 -2.40 6.97
C LEU A 94 -16.34 -3.49 7.41
N GLY A 95 -17.57 -3.48 6.91
CA GLY A 95 -18.55 -4.53 7.20
C GLY A 95 -18.08 -5.94 6.81
N GLN A 96 -17.15 -6.05 5.86
CA GLN A 96 -16.54 -7.33 5.44
C GLN A 96 -15.48 -7.84 6.44
N LEU A 97 -15.05 -6.98 7.37
CA LEU A 97 -14.11 -7.29 8.45
C LEU A 97 -14.77 -7.25 9.83
N ALA A 98 -16.10 -7.16 9.89
CA ALA A 98 -16.85 -7.31 11.14
C ALA A 98 -16.58 -8.69 11.77
N PRO A 99 -16.71 -8.86 13.10
CA PRO A 99 -16.36 -10.10 13.80
C PRO A 99 -16.96 -11.37 13.20
N GLN A 100 -18.20 -11.31 12.69
CA GLN A 100 -18.89 -12.44 12.07
C GLN A 100 -18.44 -12.75 10.63
N HIS A 101 -17.68 -11.86 9.98
CA HIS A 101 -17.25 -12.01 8.58
C HIS A 101 -15.74 -12.13 8.43
N ILE A 102 -14.96 -11.61 9.39
CA ILE A 102 -13.51 -11.45 9.26
C ILE A 102 -12.81 -12.78 8.91
N GLU A 103 -13.17 -13.88 9.56
CA GLU A 103 -12.56 -15.21 9.29
C GLU A 103 -12.83 -15.69 7.87
N ALA A 104 -14.06 -15.57 7.37
CA ALA A 104 -14.39 -15.98 6.02
C ALA A 104 -13.70 -15.09 4.97
N THR A 105 -13.67 -13.78 5.22
CA THR A 105 -12.99 -12.80 4.35
C THR A 105 -11.50 -13.06 4.28
N THR A 106 -10.83 -13.26 5.40
CA THR A 106 -9.38 -13.52 5.43
C THR A 106 -9.05 -14.90 4.88
N ALA A 107 -9.84 -15.93 5.14
CA ALA A 107 -9.64 -17.24 4.53
C ALA A 107 -9.69 -17.18 2.99
N PHE A 108 -10.64 -16.43 2.43
CA PHE A 108 -10.74 -16.22 0.99
C PHE A 108 -9.48 -15.56 0.42
N TYR A 109 -9.05 -14.44 0.99
CA TYR A 109 -7.88 -13.71 0.49
C TYR A 109 -6.57 -14.46 0.74
N ALA A 110 -6.44 -15.20 1.84
CA ALA A 110 -5.28 -16.05 2.11
C ALA A 110 -5.16 -17.16 1.05
N ALA A 111 -6.26 -17.83 0.69
CA ALA A 111 -6.27 -18.85 -0.36
C ALA A 111 -5.93 -18.30 -1.75
N LEU A 112 -6.27 -17.02 -2.01
CA LEU A 112 -5.85 -16.29 -3.20
C LEU A 112 -4.37 -15.85 -3.17
N GLY A 113 -3.75 -15.79 -2.00
CA GLY A 113 -2.43 -15.20 -1.79
C GLY A 113 -2.43 -13.67 -1.77
N CYS A 114 -3.54 -13.06 -1.33
CA CYS A 114 -3.68 -11.63 -1.18
C CYS A 114 -3.57 -11.22 0.29
N HIS A 115 -2.59 -10.37 0.61
CA HIS A 115 -2.24 -10.04 2.00
C HIS A 115 -2.43 -8.57 2.35
N HIS A 116 -2.77 -7.72 1.38
CA HIS A 116 -3.03 -6.30 1.59
C HIS A 116 -4.50 -5.99 1.36
N LEU A 117 -5.19 -5.54 2.42
CA LEU A 117 -6.60 -5.19 2.41
C LEU A 117 -6.74 -3.69 2.68
N PHE A 118 -7.50 -2.98 1.87
CA PHE A 118 -7.65 -1.53 1.97
C PHE A 118 -9.11 -1.15 2.17
N ILE A 119 -9.41 -0.40 3.22
CA ILE A 119 -10.71 0.27 3.32
C ILE A 119 -10.67 1.45 2.36
N SER A 120 -11.51 1.38 1.33
CA SER A 120 -11.48 2.31 0.20
C SER A 120 -12.43 3.50 0.35
N MET A 121 -13.44 3.36 1.20
CA MET A 121 -14.41 4.41 1.49
C MET A 121 -15.04 4.18 2.85
N ASP A 122 -15.09 5.23 3.67
CA ASP A 122 -15.86 5.26 4.92
C ASP A 122 -16.26 6.71 5.20
N ARG A 123 -17.51 6.94 5.62
CA ARG A 123 -18.03 8.28 5.93
C ARG A 123 -17.21 9.02 7.00
N ARG A 124 -16.52 8.28 7.87
CA ARG A 124 -15.70 8.84 8.94
C ARG A 124 -14.39 9.45 8.43
N GLY A 125 -14.00 9.17 7.18
CA GLY A 125 -12.94 9.89 6.46
C GLY A 125 -13.32 11.33 6.04
N ALA A 126 -14.57 11.75 6.23
CA ALA A 126 -15.03 13.06 5.76
C ALA A 126 -14.61 14.24 6.67
N THR A 127 -14.33 14.01 7.96
CA THR A 127 -13.97 15.08 8.89
C THR A 127 -12.87 14.65 9.87
N PRO A 128 -12.03 15.58 10.35
CA PRO A 128 -11.00 15.26 11.36
C PRO A 128 -11.57 14.61 12.63
N ALA A 129 -12.75 15.03 13.09
CA ALA A 129 -13.38 14.48 14.28
C ALA A 129 -13.71 13.00 14.11
N LEU A 130 -14.43 12.65 13.04
CA LEU A 130 -14.82 11.27 12.76
C LEU A 130 -13.61 10.38 12.40
N SER A 131 -12.55 10.96 11.84
CA SER A 131 -11.35 10.23 11.46
C SER A 131 -10.61 9.62 12.64
N ASN A 132 -10.77 10.15 13.85
CA ASN A 132 -10.24 9.49 15.06
C ASN A 132 -10.93 8.15 15.34
N GLU A 133 -12.25 8.06 15.15
CA GLU A 133 -13.00 6.81 15.33
C GLU A 133 -12.58 5.78 14.29
N LEU A 134 -12.40 6.21 13.03
CA LEU A 134 -11.90 5.35 11.97
C LEU A 134 -10.48 4.87 12.24
N ALA A 135 -9.58 5.75 12.70
CA ALA A 135 -8.21 5.40 13.05
C ALA A 135 -8.15 4.35 14.18
N ALA A 136 -9.01 4.48 15.19
CA ALA A 136 -9.13 3.50 16.27
C ALA A 136 -9.58 2.12 15.75
N GLU A 137 -10.57 2.09 14.85
CA GLU A 137 -11.04 0.83 14.26
C GLU A 137 -9.99 0.18 13.35
N LEU A 138 -9.32 0.97 12.49
CA LEU A 138 -8.21 0.48 11.66
C LEU A 138 -7.06 -0.08 12.50
N THR A 139 -6.75 0.53 13.64
CA THR A 139 -5.74 0.05 14.58
C THR A 139 -6.12 -1.29 15.18
N ALA A 140 -7.37 -1.45 15.64
CA ALA A 140 -7.86 -2.72 16.19
C ALA A 140 -7.85 -3.83 15.13
N LEU A 141 -8.30 -3.52 13.90
CA LEU A 141 -8.28 -4.47 12.79
C LEU A 141 -6.86 -4.84 12.36
N SER A 142 -5.92 -3.90 12.39
CA SER A 142 -4.51 -4.19 12.09
C SER A 142 -3.95 -5.26 13.03
N ALA A 143 -4.20 -5.13 14.33
CA ALA A 143 -3.76 -6.13 15.31
C ALA A 143 -4.37 -7.52 15.03
N ALA A 144 -5.67 -7.57 14.69
CA ALA A 144 -6.36 -8.82 14.39
C ALA A 144 -5.88 -9.48 13.08
N LEU A 145 -5.59 -8.68 12.05
CA LEU A 145 -5.21 -9.17 10.72
C LEU A 145 -3.74 -9.59 10.63
N ILE A 146 -2.84 -8.95 11.39
CA ILE A 146 -1.43 -9.36 11.46
C ILE A 146 -1.30 -10.82 11.94
N ALA A 147 -2.12 -11.22 12.93
CA ALA A 147 -2.16 -12.60 13.42
C ALA A 147 -2.53 -13.63 12.33
N GLN A 148 -3.15 -13.17 11.24
CA GLN A 148 -3.57 -13.97 10.09
C GLN A 148 -2.66 -13.78 8.86
N GLY A 149 -1.51 -13.13 9.03
CA GLY A 149 -0.57 -12.86 7.94
C GLY A 149 -1.09 -11.83 6.93
N MET A 150 -1.96 -10.92 7.36
CA MET A 150 -2.52 -9.85 6.53
C MET A 150 -2.21 -8.47 7.10
N ARG A 151 -2.23 -7.47 6.23
CA ARG A 151 -2.12 -6.06 6.60
C ARG A 151 -3.33 -5.31 6.08
N ILE A 152 -3.83 -4.39 6.90
CA ILE A 152 -4.89 -3.46 6.53
C ILE A 152 -4.31 -2.10 6.18
N GLY A 153 -5.04 -1.34 5.39
CA GLY A 153 -4.77 0.05 5.12
C GLY A 153 -6.01 0.87 4.80
N TYR A 154 -5.78 2.15 4.50
CA TYR A 154 -6.82 3.09 4.09
C TYR A 154 -6.41 3.79 2.79
N HIS A 155 -7.36 3.88 1.85
CA HIS A 155 -7.19 4.56 0.57
C HIS A 155 -7.94 5.89 0.59
N ASN A 156 -7.26 7.00 0.27
CA ASN A 156 -7.89 8.32 0.31
C ASN A 156 -8.67 8.65 -0.98
N HIS A 157 -9.68 9.49 -0.82
CA HIS A 157 -10.31 10.26 -1.89
C HIS A 157 -10.04 11.77 -1.66
N ALA A 158 -10.83 12.63 -2.29
CA ALA A 158 -10.68 14.07 -2.18
C ALA A 158 -11.13 14.63 -0.81
N GLN A 159 -12.16 14.05 -0.20
CA GLN A 159 -12.73 14.54 1.05
C GLN A 159 -11.73 14.42 2.22
N GLU A 160 -10.91 13.37 2.21
CA GLU A 160 -9.91 13.13 3.25
C GLU A 160 -8.79 14.17 3.22
N MET A 161 -8.66 14.90 2.12
CA MET A 161 -7.66 15.94 1.91
C MET A 161 -8.19 17.34 2.26
N ALA A 162 -9.44 17.45 2.73
CA ALA A 162 -10.04 18.73 3.09
C ALA A 162 -9.37 19.35 4.33
N GLY A 163 -9.14 20.67 4.29
CA GLY A 163 -8.53 21.42 5.39
C GLY A 163 -7.05 21.77 5.18
N ALA A 164 -6.39 22.21 6.27
CA ALA A 164 -4.99 22.60 6.27
C ALA A 164 -4.07 21.39 6.50
N PRO A 165 -2.87 21.34 5.87
CA PRO A 165 -1.89 20.29 6.13
C PRO A 165 -1.60 20.12 7.63
N GLY A 166 -1.55 18.87 8.10
CA GLY A 166 -1.39 18.51 9.50
C GLY A 166 -2.71 18.34 10.27
N SER A 167 -3.84 18.72 9.67
CA SER A 167 -5.17 18.66 10.28
C SER A 167 -6.26 18.07 9.38
N THR A 168 -5.91 17.61 8.18
CA THR A 168 -6.88 16.95 7.28
C THR A 168 -7.33 15.61 7.87
N PRO A 169 -8.51 15.08 7.49
CA PRO A 169 -8.90 13.72 7.86
C PRO A 169 -7.81 12.68 7.57
N TRP A 170 -7.14 12.78 6.43
CA TRP A 170 -5.99 11.93 6.08
C TRP A 170 -4.83 12.05 7.08
N ASP A 171 -4.50 13.27 7.51
CA ASP A 171 -3.47 13.49 8.53
C ASP A 171 -3.87 12.88 9.87
N ILE A 172 -5.14 13.00 10.27
CA ILE A 172 -5.65 12.41 11.51
C ILE A 172 -5.55 10.88 11.46
N ILE A 173 -5.97 10.26 10.35
CA ILE A 173 -5.86 8.80 10.18
C ILE A 173 -4.40 8.37 10.25
N ALA A 174 -3.50 9.08 9.56
CA ALA A 174 -2.08 8.77 9.55
C ALA A 174 -1.43 8.89 10.93
N GLN A 175 -1.72 9.96 11.68
CA GLN A 175 -1.14 10.23 13.00
C GLN A 175 -1.68 9.28 14.09
N ASN A 176 -2.92 8.80 13.96
CA ASN A 176 -3.60 8.01 14.99
C ASN A 176 -3.73 6.52 14.64
N THR A 177 -3.00 6.04 13.63
CA THR A 177 -2.83 4.61 13.33
C THR A 177 -1.37 4.21 13.52
N PRO A 178 -1.05 2.94 13.79
CA PRO A 178 0.34 2.48 13.87
C PRO A 178 0.94 2.25 12.46
N PRO A 179 2.28 2.22 12.28
CA PRO A 179 2.94 2.05 10.98
C PRO A 179 2.56 0.77 10.21
N GLU A 180 2.03 -0.23 10.91
CA GLU A 180 1.52 -1.47 10.34
C GLU A 180 0.28 -1.22 9.45
N VAL A 181 -0.53 -0.21 9.78
CA VAL A 181 -1.62 0.27 8.94
C VAL A 181 -1.04 1.00 7.74
N ILE A 182 -1.28 0.44 6.56
CA ILE A 182 -0.79 0.96 5.30
C ILE A 182 -1.64 2.18 4.92
N LEU A 183 -0.96 3.28 4.59
CA LEU A 183 -1.61 4.39 3.92
C LEU A 183 -1.49 4.12 2.42
N GLN A 184 -2.59 3.99 1.68
CA GLN A 184 -2.57 3.86 0.22
C GLN A 184 -2.97 5.20 -0.37
N GLN A 185 -1.98 6.07 -0.60
CA GLN A 185 -2.26 7.43 -1.04
C GLN A 185 -2.55 7.47 -2.55
N ASP A 186 -3.76 7.86 -2.92
CA ASP A 186 -4.12 8.14 -4.30
C ASP A 186 -3.64 9.54 -4.71
N VAL A 187 -2.66 9.57 -5.62
CA VAL A 187 -2.08 10.82 -6.14
C VAL A 187 -3.05 11.59 -7.03
N GLY A 188 -3.98 10.92 -7.70
CA GLY A 188 -5.01 11.52 -8.55
C GLY A 188 -6.03 12.29 -7.71
N TRP A 189 -6.58 11.65 -6.66
CA TRP A 189 -7.50 12.29 -5.72
C TRP A 189 -6.82 13.37 -4.88
N THR A 190 -5.57 13.16 -4.47
CA THR A 190 -4.77 14.19 -3.79
C THR A 190 -4.65 15.44 -4.66
N ARG A 191 -4.31 15.26 -5.95
CA ARG A 191 -4.22 16.36 -6.92
C ARG A 191 -5.57 16.99 -7.20
N PHE A 192 -6.63 16.20 -7.32
CA PHE A 192 -8.00 16.69 -7.52
C PHE A 192 -8.45 17.61 -6.37
N ALA A 193 -8.05 17.32 -5.14
CA ALA A 193 -8.27 18.16 -3.97
C ALA A 193 -7.36 19.42 -3.91
N GLY A 194 -6.55 19.68 -4.94
CA GLY A 194 -5.65 20.82 -5.01
C GLY A 194 -4.42 20.72 -4.11
N LYS A 195 -4.06 19.52 -3.64
CA LYS A 195 -2.86 19.27 -2.83
C LYS A 195 -1.68 18.82 -3.71
N GLN A 196 -0.46 19.13 -3.29
CA GLN A 196 0.76 18.78 -4.02
C GLN A 196 1.41 17.50 -3.50
N TYR A 197 2.19 16.86 -4.37
CA TYR A 197 3.10 15.75 -4.08
C TYR A 197 4.53 16.27 -4.33
N PRO A 198 5.41 16.39 -3.30
CA PRO A 198 6.08 15.24 -2.67
C PRO A 198 5.92 15.21 -1.14
N ASP A 199 4.70 15.46 -0.68
CA ASP A 199 4.22 15.19 0.69
C ASP A 199 3.82 13.71 0.84
N SER A 200 4.69 12.82 0.37
CA SER A 200 4.49 11.38 0.48
C SER A 200 4.31 10.99 1.95
N CYS A 201 3.55 9.93 2.21
CA CYS A 201 3.48 9.36 3.56
C CYS A 201 4.86 9.01 4.12
N LEU A 202 5.86 8.79 3.26
CA LEU A 202 7.22 8.49 3.67
C LEU A 202 7.90 9.73 4.24
N SER A 203 7.82 10.86 3.56
CA SER A 203 8.40 12.12 4.03
C SER A 203 7.65 12.70 5.23
N ARG A 204 6.32 12.54 5.30
CA ARG A 204 5.49 13.15 6.37
C ARG A 204 5.23 12.25 7.57
N PHE A 205 5.11 10.94 7.35
CA PHE A 205 4.72 9.98 8.40
C PHE A 205 5.74 8.85 8.59
N GLY A 206 6.83 8.81 7.81
CA GLY A 206 7.81 7.73 7.86
C GLY A 206 7.29 6.40 7.32
N ARG A 207 6.23 6.41 6.49
CA ARG A 207 5.55 5.20 5.99
C ARG A 207 5.64 5.07 4.48
N THR A 208 5.90 3.87 4.00
CA THR A 208 5.73 3.54 2.58
C THR A 208 4.25 3.66 2.19
N CYS A 209 3.96 4.42 1.13
CA CYS A 209 2.63 4.52 0.51
C CYS A 209 2.67 3.77 -0.83
N PRO A 210 2.24 2.49 -0.88
CA PRO A 210 2.16 1.73 -2.12
C PRO A 210 1.01 2.17 -3.02
#